data_AF-A0A453MFT7-F1
#
_entry.id   AF-A0A453MFT7-F1
#
_cell.length_a   1.000
_cell.length_b   1.000
_cell.length_c   1.000
_cell.angle_alpha   90.00
_cell.angle_beta   90.00
_cell.angle_gamma   90.00
#
_symmetry.space_group_name_H-M   'P 1'
#
loop_
_entity.id
_entity.type
_entity.pdbx_description
1 polymer ?
#
loop_
_entity_poly.entity_id
_entity_poly.type
_entity_poly.pdbx_seq_one_letter_code
_entity_poly.pdbx_strand_id
1 'polypeptide(L)' 'LACHAPGLTAHQRAELFVGGLPDHIRVDVEMRGPQDLQTAMHYSRAFEQHAVAMQHA' A
#
# COMPACT_ATOMS: atom_id res chain seq x y z
N LEU A 1 7.23 -2.72 15.16
CA LEU A 1 8.22 -1.63 15.15
C LEU A 1 8.12 -0.95 13.78
N ALA A 2 7.40 0.17 13.68
CA ALA A 2 7.43 0.93 12.43
C ALA A 2 8.84 1.53 12.30
N CYS A 3 9.56 1.20 11.23
CA CYS A 3 10.89 1.76 10.97
C CYS A 3 10.79 3.28 10.99
N HIS A 4 11.30 3.91 12.06
CA HIS A 4 11.40 5.36 12.12
C HIS A 4 12.56 5.72 11.19
N ALA A 5 12.25 6.08 9.95
CA ALA A 5 13.20 6.55 8.95
C ALA A 5 13.21 8.09 8.98
N PRO A 6 13.99 8.72 9.89
CA PRO A 6 14.15 10.16 9.88
C PRO A 6 14.75 10.58 8.54
N GLY A 7 14.14 11.57 7.88
CA GLY A 7 14.59 12.11 6.60
C GLY A 7 13.70 11.77 5.39
N LEU A 8 12.82 10.78 5.48
CA LEU A 8 11.86 10.50 4.40
C LEU A 8 10.60 11.34 4.51
N THR A 9 10.17 11.91 3.38
CA THR A 9 8.87 12.57 3.27
C THR A 9 7.73 11.57 3.46
N ALA A 10 6.52 12.06 3.76
CA ALA A 10 5.34 11.21 3.86
C ALA A 10 5.10 10.40 2.57
N HIS A 11 5.31 11.03 1.42
CA HIS A 11 5.18 10.40 0.11
C HIS A 11 6.25 9.32 -0.11
N GLN A 12 7.52 9.58 0.21
CA GLN A 12 8.58 8.57 0.08
C GLN A 12 8.32 7.35 0.98
N ARG A 13 7.74 7.54 2.17
CA ARG A 13 7.31 6.42 3.02
C ARG A 13 6.18 5.63 2.39
N ALA A 14 5.24 6.31 1.72
CA ALA A 14 4.18 5.66 0.96
C ALA A 14 4.76 4.83 -0.20
N GLU A 15 5.66 5.40 -1.00
CA GLU A 15 6.30 4.69 -2.11
C GLU A 15 7.07 3.45 -1.66
N LEU A 16 7.84 3.55 -0.57
CA LEU A 16 8.54 2.39 0.00
C LEU A 16 7.59 1.30 0.47
N PHE A 17 6.46 1.69 1.07
CA PHE A 17 5.44 0.74 1.50
C PHE A 17 4.78 0.07 0.29
N VAL A 18 4.38 0.85 -0.73
CA VAL A 18 3.77 0.35 -1.97
C VAL A 18 4.71 -0.59 -2.71
N GLY A 19 6.00 -0.25 -2.81
CA GLY A 19 7.01 -1.10 -3.44
C GLY A 19 7.24 -2.44 -2.72
N GLY A 20 6.82 -2.57 -1.46
CA GLY A 20 6.88 -3.82 -0.70
C GLY A 20 5.66 -4.73 -0.84
N LEU A 21 4.62 -4.32 -1.58
CA LEU A 21 3.39 -5.09 -1.73
C LEU A 21 3.52 -6.21 -2.78
N PRO A 22 2.75 -7.30 -2.65
CA PRO A 22 2.59 -8.29 -3.72
C PRO A 22 2.08 -7.65 -5.01
N ASP A 23 2.55 -8.12 -6.17
CA ASP A 23 2.31 -7.48 -7.48
C ASP A 23 0.83 -7.18 -7.77
N HIS A 24 -0.04 -8.16 -7.53
CA HIS A 24 -1.48 -8.06 -7.76
C HIS A 24 -2.20 -7.06 -6.83
N ILE A 25 -1.60 -6.67 -5.71
CA ILE A 25 -2.10 -5.59 -4.84
C ILE A 25 -1.40 -4.27 -5.16
N ARG A 26 -0.09 -4.34 -5.45
CA ARG A 26 0.76 -3.19 -5.73
C ARG A 26 0.23 -2.36 -6.89
N VAL A 27 -0.10 -2.99 -8.03
CA VAL A 27 -0.60 -2.28 -9.22
C VAL A 27 -1.88 -1.49 -8.93
N ASP A 28 -2.78 -2.05 -8.12
CA ASP A 28 -4.03 -1.40 -7.75
C ASP A 28 -3.80 -0.20 -6.81
N VAL A 29 -2.86 -0.33 -5.87
CA VAL A 29 -2.49 0.76 -4.97
C VAL A 29 -1.72 1.86 -5.70
N GLU A 30 -0.83 1.51 -6.64
CA GLU A 30 -0.10 2.45 -7.50
C GLU A 30 -1.08 3.31 -8.33
N MET A 31 -2.11 2.69 -8.91
CA MET A 31 -3.15 3.41 -9.65
C MET A 31 -3.91 4.45 -8.81
N ARG A 32 -3.97 4.27 -7.48
CA ARG A 32 -4.62 5.23 -6.58
C ARG A 32 -3.71 6.38 -6.15
N GLY A 33 -2.39 6.27 -6.33
CA GLY A 33 -1.42 7.32 -6.03
C GLY A 33 -1.46 7.87 -4.59
N PRO A 34 -1.29 7.04 -3.55
CA PRO A 34 -1.35 7.48 -2.16
C PRO A 34 -0.25 8.51 -1.83
N GLN A 35 -0.63 9.57 -1.13
CA GLN A 35 0.28 10.68 -0.77
C GLN A 35 1.04 10.46 0.54
N ASP A 36 0.58 9.52 1.34
CA ASP A 36 1.11 9.21 2.66
C ASP A 36 0.93 7.72 2.99
N LEU A 37 1.65 7.29 4.03
CA LEU A 37 1.67 5.90 4.46
C LEU A 37 0.30 5.39 4.92
N GLN A 38 -0.51 6.22 5.59
CA GLN A 38 -1.81 5.82 6.10
C GLN A 38 -2.76 5.51 4.94
N THR A 39 -2.78 6.38 3.93
CA THR A 39 -3.56 6.19 2.72
C THR A 39 -3.11 4.94 1.95
N ALA A 40 -1.80 4.72 1.81
CA ALA A 40 -1.25 3.53 1.16
C ALA A 40 -1.66 2.22 1.88
N MET A 41 -1.57 2.20 3.21
CA MET A 41 -2.02 1.07 4.04
C MET A 41 -3.53 0.81 3.89
N HIS A 42 -4.34 1.87 3.90
CA HIS A 42 -5.78 1.76 3.74
C HIS A 42 -6.15 1.09 2.40
N TYR A 43 -5.60 1.57 1.29
CA TYR A 43 -5.85 0.97 -0.02
C TYR A 43 -5.35 -0.47 -0.11
N SER A 44 -4.16 -0.75 0.41
CA SER A 44 -3.60 -2.11 0.40
C SER A 44 -4.53 -3.10 1.11
N ARG A 45 -5.08 -2.71 2.27
CA ARG A 45 -6.03 -3.56 3.00
C ARG A 45 -7.34 -3.74 2.24
N ALA A 46 -7.86 -2.70 1.60
CA ALA A 46 -9.09 -2.81 0.80
C ALA A 46 -8.91 -3.73 -0.41
N PHE A 47 -7.80 -3.62 -1.12
CA PHE A 47 -7.51 -4.48 -2.28
C PHE A 47 -7.21 -5.92 -1.86
N GLU A 48 -6.57 -6.15 -0.72
CA GLU A 48 -6.39 -7.50 -0.16
C GLU A 48 -7.75 -8.15 0.15
N GLN A 49 -8.66 -7.41 0.80
CA GLN A 49 -10.02 -7.90 1.07
C GLN A 49 -10.78 -8.23 -0.21
N HIS A 50 -10.65 -7.40 -1.24
CA HIS A 50 -11.27 -7.64 -2.54
C HIS A 50 -10.69 -8.88 -3.22
N ALA A 51 -9.37 -9.05 -3.22
CA ALA A 51 -8.70 -10.22 -3.79
C ALA A 51 -9.14 -11.52 -3.10
N VAL A 52 -9.22 -11.53 -1.76
CA VAL A 52 -9.72 -12.67 -0.99
C VAL A 52 -11.17 -12.97 -1.33
N ALA A 53 -12.03 -11.96 -1.41
CA ALA A 53 -13.43 -12.15 -1.79
C ALA A 53 -13.58 -12.77 -3.19
N MET A 54 -12.75 -12.37 -4.16
CA MET A 54 -12.74 -12.95 -5.51
C MET A 54 -12.22 -14.39 -5.56
N GLN A 55 -11.35 -14.80 -4.65
CA GLN A 55 -10.82 -16.17 -4.58
C GLN A 55 -11.82 -17.17 -3.99
N HIS A 56 -12.79 -16.69 -3.20
CA HIS A 56 -13.81 -17.49 -2.54
C HIS A 56 -15.19 -17.41 -3.21
N ALA A 57 -15.32 -16.69 -4.33
CA ALA A 57 -16.52 -16.59 -5.14
C ALA A 57 -16.56 -17.69 -6.21
#